data_AF-A0A5C4XVQ3-F1
#
_entry.id   AF-A0A5C4XVQ3-F1
#
_cell.length_a   1.000
_cell.length_b   1.000
_cell.length_c   1.000
_cell.angle_alpha   90.00
_cell.angle_beta   90.00
_cell.angle_gamma   90.00
#
_symmetry.space_group_name_H-M   'P 1'
#
loop_
_entity.id
_entity.type
_entity.pdbx_description
1 polymer ?
#
loop_
_entity_poly.entity_id
_entity_poly.type
_entity_poly.pdbx_seq_one_letter_code
_entity_poly.pdbx_strand_id
1 'polypeptide(L)'
;MADLAAEQHRWPVLSAHAKTQDVSSAMCLPLTVAGEHFGSLNLFDAAQGAFDHTSQHAGLLLSMHAAIAAAHLHAVRQLHSALEHRDVIGQAKGILVERHKLHPDQAFGVLSTVSQNSNCKLHEVARELTTTGALLSRR
;
A
#
# COMPACT_ATOMS: atom_id res chain seq x y z
N MET A 1 19.41 -7.67 13.59
CA MET A 1 20.62 -6.83 13.71
C MET A 1 21.73 -7.55 13.00
N ALA A 2 22.51 -6.87 12.18
CA ALA A 2 23.56 -7.49 11.38
C ALA A 2 24.70 -6.51 11.14
N ASP A 3 25.93 -7.02 11.22
CA ASP A 3 27.10 -6.40 10.62
C ASP A 3 27.06 -6.72 9.11
N LEU A 4 26.95 -5.68 8.28
CA LEU A 4 26.80 -5.85 6.84
C LEU A 4 28.07 -6.38 6.17
N ALA A 5 29.25 -6.15 6.75
CA ALA A 5 30.50 -6.71 6.25
C ALA A 5 30.55 -8.23 6.49
N ALA A 6 30.09 -8.69 7.67
CA ALA A 6 30.01 -10.11 8.00
C ALA A 6 28.94 -10.85 7.16
N GLU A 7 27.84 -10.18 6.79
CA GLU A 7 26.75 -10.76 6.00
C GLU A 7 26.99 -10.71 4.48
N GLN A 8 28.20 -10.37 4.01
CA GLN A 8 28.50 -10.21 2.58
C GLN A 8 28.23 -11.47 1.75
N HIS A 9 28.29 -12.67 2.34
CA HIS A 9 27.91 -13.90 1.65
C HIS A 9 26.39 -14.07 1.50
N ARG A 10 25.63 -13.66 2.52
CA ARG A 10 24.16 -13.79 2.55
C ARG A 10 23.47 -12.70 1.76
N TRP A 11 24.01 -11.48 1.77
CA TRP A 11 23.44 -10.30 1.08
C TRP A 11 24.48 -9.52 0.27
N PRO A 12 25.07 -10.13 -0.77
CA PRO A 12 26.24 -9.55 -1.47
C PRO A 12 25.97 -8.19 -2.11
N VAL A 13 24.80 -8.00 -2.71
CA VAL A 13 24.41 -6.73 -3.36
C VAL A 13 24.23 -5.63 -2.32
N LEU A 14 23.52 -5.93 -1.22
CA LEU A 14 23.27 -4.96 -0.16
C LEU A 14 24.57 -4.55 0.54
N SER A 15 25.42 -5.52 0.91
CA SER A 15 26.70 -5.25 1.58
C SER A 15 27.65 -4.44 0.69
N ALA A 16 27.66 -4.69 -0.63
CA ALA A 16 28.46 -3.89 -1.56
C ALA A 16 27.96 -2.44 -1.63
N HIS A 17 26.64 -2.24 -1.69
CA HIS A 17 26.04 -0.90 -1.75
C HIS A 17 26.14 -0.16 -0.42
N ALA A 18 26.05 -0.86 0.71
CA ALA A 18 26.21 -0.28 2.04
C ALA A 18 27.63 0.29 2.22
N LYS A 19 28.65 -0.43 1.74
CA LYS A 19 30.04 0.04 1.73
C LYS A 19 30.25 1.32 0.94
N THR A 20 29.55 1.52 -0.18
CA THR A 20 29.68 2.77 -0.96
C THR A 20 28.99 3.97 -0.30
N GLN A 21 28.11 3.71 0.68
CA GLN A 21 27.36 4.72 1.43
C GLN A 21 27.88 4.90 2.87
N ASP A 22 29.06 4.34 3.19
CA ASP A 22 29.66 4.35 4.52
C ASP A 22 28.75 3.76 5.62
N VAL A 23 28.02 2.69 5.28
CA VAL A 23 27.15 1.95 6.21
C VAL A 23 27.76 0.59 6.52
N SER A 24 28.01 0.32 7.81
CA SER A 24 28.61 -0.93 8.29
C SER A 24 27.65 -1.78 9.13
N SER A 25 26.68 -1.16 9.81
CA SER A 25 25.71 -1.85 10.65
C SER A 25 24.28 -1.59 10.21
N ALA A 26 23.42 -2.59 10.34
CA ALA A 26 21.98 -2.44 10.12
C ALA A 26 21.14 -3.12 11.22
N MET A 27 20.05 -2.45 11.61
CA MET A 27 18.98 -3.02 12.43
C MET A 27 17.65 -2.84 11.71
N CYS A 28 16.94 -3.96 11.49
CA CYS A 28 15.64 -3.99 10.86
C CYS A 28 14.62 -4.50 11.89
N LEU A 29 13.55 -3.73 12.09
CA LEU A 29 12.50 -3.99 13.06
C LEU A 29 11.15 -3.97 12.34
N PRO A 30 10.29 -4.99 12.54
CA PRO A 30 8.99 -5.02 11.86
C PRO A 30 8.05 -3.96 12.44
N LEU A 31 7.23 -3.37 11.58
CA LEU A 31 6.10 -2.52 11.96
C LEU A 31 4.84 -3.37 11.96
N THR A 32 4.62 -4.10 13.05
CA THR A 32 3.50 -5.04 13.17
C THR A 32 2.51 -4.59 14.22
N VAL A 33 1.21 -4.62 13.90
CA VAL A 33 0.12 -4.40 14.86
C VAL A 33 -0.87 -5.57 14.73
N ALA A 34 -1.19 -6.22 15.85
CA ALA A 34 -2.16 -7.34 15.90
C ALA A 34 -1.91 -8.46 14.86
N GLY A 35 -0.64 -8.73 14.53
CA GLY A 35 -0.24 -9.76 13.54
C GLY A 35 -0.21 -9.29 12.09
N GLU A 36 -0.67 -8.07 11.80
CA GLU A 36 -0.60 -7.47 10.47
C GLU A 36 0.69 -6.64 10.31
N HIS A 37 1.33 -6.75 9.14
CA HIS A 37 2.62 -6.12 8.85
C HIS A 37 2.45 -4.89 7.96
N PHE A 38 2.79 -3.71 8.52
CA PHE A 38 2.65 -2.42 7.87
C PHE A 38 3.96 -1.89 7.28
N GLY A 39 5.07 -2.61 7.45
CA GLY A 39 6.39 -2.26 6.92
C GLY A 39 7.52 -2.63 7.87
N SER A 40 8.69 -2.03 7.68
CA SER A 40 9.82 -2.15 8.59
C SER A 40 10.46 -0.80 8.89
N LEU A 41 10.98 -0.67 10.11
CA LEU A 41 11.91 0.38 10.50
C LEU A 41 13.33 -0.12 10.29
N ASN A 42 14.08 0.57 9.44
CA ASN A 42 15.47 0.24 9.12
C ASN A 42 16.38 1.34 9.66
N LEU A 43 17.32 0.96 10.52
CA LEU A 43 18.34 1.83 11.09
C LEU A 43 19.69 1.40 10.54
N PHE A 44 20.52 2.38 10.20
CA PHE A 44 21.83 2.19 9.57
C PHE A 44 22.86 3.04 10.31
N ASP A 45 24.08 2.52 10.45
CA ASP A 45 25.19 3.24 11.08
C ASP A 45 26.52 2.89 10.39
N ALA A 46 27.45 3.85 10.40
CA ALA A 46 28.79 3.71 9.83
C ALA A 46 29.72 2.85 10.70
N ALA A 47 29.51 2.83 12.02
CA ALA A 47 30.29 2.00 12.92
C ALA A 47 29.88 0.52 12.81
N GLN A 48 30.87 -0.38 12.91
CA GLN A 48 30.62 -1.82 13.05
C GLN A 48 30.06 -2.12 14.44
N GLY A 49 29.04 -2.98 14.51
CA GLY A 49 28.41 -3.35 15.78
C GLY A 49 27.76 -2.18 16.52
N ALA A 50 27.36 -1.12 15.82
CA ALA A 50 26.85 0.12 16.41
C ALA A 50 25.58 -0.07 17.27
N PHE A 51 24.83 -1.12 16.97
CA PHE A 51 23.59 -1.41 17.68
C PHE A 51 23.83 -2.42 18.80
N ASP A 52 23.59 -1.97 20.02
CA ASP A 52 23.67 -2.79 21.23
C ASP A 52 22.25 -3.15 21.73
N HIS A 53 22.17 -3.79 22.91
CA HIS A 53 20.88 -4.11 23.54
C HIS A 53 20.05 -2.87 23.86
N THR A 54 20.69 -1.75 24.22
CA THR A 54 20.02 -0.48 24.50
C THR A 54 19.34 0.06 23.25
N SER A 55 20.08 0.10 22.14
CA SER A 55 19.60 0.51 20.82
C SER A 55 18.48 -0.41 20.33
N GLN A 56 18.60 -1.71 20.58
CA GLN A 56 17.56 -2.69 20.25
C GLN A 56 16.27 -2.42 21.03
N HIS A 57 16.37 -2.15 22.34
CA HIS A 57 15.19 -1.89 23.17
C HIS A 57 14.51 -0.58 22.77
N ALA A 58 15.28 0.50 22.58
CA ALA A 58 14.77 1.77 22.10
C ALA A 58 14.15 1.64 20.70
N GLY A 59 14.81 0.90 19.81
CA GLY A 59 14.33 0.61 18.46
C GLY A 59 13.00 -0.14 18.48
N LEU A 60 12.84 -1.15 19.32
CA LEU A 60 11.57 -1.88 19.48
C LEU A 60 10.44 -0.98 19.96
N LEU A 61 10.70 -0.11 20.95
CA LEU A 61 9.69 0.86 21.41
C LEU A 61 9.30 1.82 20.28
N LEU A 62 10.28 2.34 19.54
CA LEU A 62 10.02 3.21 18.40
C LEU A 62 9.25 2.49 17.30
N SER A 63 9.60 1.24 17.00
CA SER A 63 8.93 0.45 15.96
C SER A 63 7.47 0.17 16.31
N MET A 64 7.14 -0.04 17.59
CA MET A 64 5.74 -0.19 18.02
C MET A 64 4.92 1.08 17.77
N HIS A 65 5.44 2.26 18.12
CA HIS A 65 4.74 3.52 17.88
C HIS A 65 4.62 3.81 16.38
N ALA A 66 5.69 3.58 15.62
CA ALA A 66 5.67 3.71 14.17
C ALA A 66 4.67 2.73 13.51
N ALA A 67 4.53 1.52 14.03
CA ALA A 67 3.57 0.54 13.53
C ALA A 67 2.12 1.00 13.75
N ILE A 68 1.80 1.55 14.92
CA ILE A 68 0.49 2.12 15.22
C ILE A 68 0.20 3.28 14.26
N ALA A 69 1.13 4.21 14.09
CA ALA A 69 0.98 5.33 13.17
C ALA A 69 0.79 4.87 11.71
N ALA A 70 1.57 3.88 11.26
CA ALA A 70 1.45 3.29 9.93
C ALA A 70 0.10 2.60 9.71
N ALA A 71 -0.39 1.85 10.70
CA ALA A 71 -1.71 1.22 10.67
C ALA A 71 -2.84 2.26 10.56
N HIS A 72 -2.76 3.34 11.33
CA HIS A 72 -3.73 4.45 11.24
C HIS A 72 -3.71 5.11 9.87
N LEU A 73 -2.53 5.43 9.33
CA LEU A 73 -2.41 6.00 7.99
C LEU A 73 -2.96 5.05 6.92
N HIS A 74 -2.72 3.75 7.05
CA HIS A 74 -3.28 2.75 6.16
C HIS A 74 -4.81 2.76 6.20
N ALA A 75 -5.40 2.72 7.40
CA ALA A 75 -6.85 2.76 7.58
C ALA A 75 -7.48 4.03 7.00
N VAL A 76 -6.87 5.21 7.24
CA VAL A 76 -7.35 6.49 6.69
C VAL A 76 -7.27 6.49 5.16
N ARG A 77 -6.19 5.97 4.56
CA ARG A 77 -6.06 5.84 3.11
C ARG A 77 -7.11 4.91 2.51
N GLN A 78 -7.39 3.77 3.14
CA GLN A 78 -8.44 2.86 2.70
C GLN A 78 -9.82 3.52 2.76
N LEU A 79 -10.11 4.27 3.83
CA LEU A 79 -11.37 5.00 3.95
C LEU A 79 -11.50 6.08 2.88
N HIS A 80 -10.45 6.89 2.66
CA HIS A 80 -10.45 7.90 1.60
C HIS A 80 -10.65 7.27 0.22
N SER A 81 -9.91 6.19 -0.07
CA SER A 81 -10.06 5.46 -1.33
C SER A 81 -11.48 4.92 -1.50
N ALA A 82 -12.10 4.38 -0.44
CA ALA A 82 -13.49 3.94 -0.48
C ALA A 82 -14.47 5.09 -0.74
N LEU A 83 -14.24 6.26 -0.16
CA LEU A 83 -15.05 7.47 -0.40
C LEU A 83 -14.89 7.97 -1.84
N GLU A 84 -13.66 8.11 -2.34
CA GLU A 84 -13.39 8.51 -3.72
C GLU A 84 -14.05 7.56 -4.73
N HIS A 85 -13.96 6.25 -4.48
CA HIS A 85 -14.61 5.26 -5.33
C HIS A 85 -16.15 5.36 -5.28
N ARG A 86 -16.73 5.62 -4.11
CA ARG A 86 -18.19 5.77 -3.95
C ARG A 86 -18.73 6.92 -4.79
N ASP A 87 -18.02 8.04 -4.84
CA ASP A 87 -18.47 9.22 -5.58
C ASP A 87 -18.46 8.96 -7.10
N VAL A 88 -17.36 8.44 -7.64
CA VAL A 88 -17.28 8.15 -9.09
C VAL A 88 -18.24 7.03 -9.51
N ILE A 89 -18.47 6.02 -8.65
CA ILE A 89 -19.47 4.98 -8.90
C ILE A 89 -20.88 5.59 -8.86
N GLY A 90 -21.16 6.50 -7.94
CA GLY A 90 -22.44 7.23 -7.87
C GLY A 90 -22.72 8.04 -9.14
N GLN A 91 -21.72 8.77 -9.63
CA GLN A 91 -21.81 9.53 -10.89
C GLN A 91 -22.08 8.62 -12.09
N ALA A 92 -21.30 7.54 -12.24
CA ALA A 92 -21.49 6.55 -13.29
C ALA A 92 -22.88 5.90 -13.24
N LYS A 93 -23.36 5.53 -12.05
CA LYS A 93 -24.74 5.06 -11.84
C LYS A 93 -25.75 6.10 -12.32
N GLY A 94 -25.58 7.37 -11.95
CA GLY A 94 -26.43 8.48 -12.37
C GLY A 94 -26.52 8.61 -13.90
N ILE A 95 -25.38 8.52 -14.60
CA ILE A 95 -25.33 8.54 -16.08
C ILE A 95 -26.14 7.38 -16.67
N LEU A 96 -26.01 6.16 -16.12
CA LEU A 96 -26.77 4.99 -16.62
C LEU A 96 -28.27 5.08 -16.30
N VAL A 97 -28.62 5.56 -15.10
CA VAL A 97 -30.02 5.82 -14.72
C VAL A 97 -30.64 6.84 -15.68
N GLU A 98 -29.93 7.93 -15.98
CA GLU A 98 -30.41 8.94 -16.91
C GLU A 98 -30.54 8.36 -18.33
N ARG A 99 -29.48 7.75 -18.88
CA ARG A 99 -29.43 7.34 -20.29
C ARG A 99 -30.32 6.13 -20.61
N HIS A 100 -30.37 5.17 -19.70
CA HIS A 100 -31.03 3.88 -19.93
C HIS A 100 -32.30 3.71 -19.08
N LYS A 101 -32.69 4.74 -18.31
CA LYS A 101 -33.88 4.74 -17.43
C LYS A 101 -33.91 3.53 -16.49
N LEU A 102 -32.73 3.10 -16.04
CA LEU A 102 -32.56 1.98 -15.13
C LEU A 102 -32.87 2.39 -13.69
N HIS A 103 -33.34 1.44 -12.87
CA HIS A 103 -33.31 1.61 -11.43
C HIS A 103 -31.84 1.72 -10.95
N PRO A 104 -31.52 2.50 -9.90
CA PRO A 104 -30.15 2.63 -9.40
C PRO A 104 -29.45 1.30 -9.12
N ASP A 105 -30.18 0.28 -8.65
CA ASP A 105 -29.60 -1.04 -8.40
C ASP A 105 -29.25 -1.79 -9.69
N GLN A 106 -30.08 -1.64 -10.73
CA GLN A 106 -29.80 -2.21 -12.05
C GLN A 106 -28.58 -1.54 -12.69
N ALA A 107 -28.45 -0.21 -12.55
CA ALA A 107 -27.26 0.52 -13.03
C ALA A 107 -25.98 0.05 -12.34
N PHE A 108 -26.03 -0.21 -11.03
CA PHE A 108 -24.88 -0.81 -10.32
C PHE A 108 -24.58 -2.24 -10.79
N GLY A 109 -25.63 -3.02 -11.06
CA GLY A 109 -25.51 -4.35 -11.68
C GLY A 109 -24.77 -4.30 -13.00
N VAL A 110 -25.10 -3.36 -13.89
CA VAL A 110 -24.41 -3.17 -15.18
C VAL A 110 -22.92 -2.88 -14.98
N LEU A 111 -22.58 -1.91 -14.10
CA LEU A 111 -21.18 -1.61 -13.80
C LEU A 111 -20.42 -2.83 -13.25
N SER A 112 -21.08 -3.61 -12.38
CA SER A 112 -20.51 -4.84 -11.80
C SER A 112 -20.27 -5.91 -12.84
N THR A 113 -21.22 -6.13 -13.76
CA THR A 113 -21.08 -7.08 -14.87
C THR A 113 -19.93 -6.68 -15.81
N VAL A 114 -19.82 -5.39 -16.16
CA VAL A 114 -18.72 -4.92 -17.01
C VAL A 114 -17.36 -5.09 -16.31
N SER A 115 -17.27 -4.73 -15.03
CA SER A 115 -16.06 -4.93 -14.22
C SER A 115 -15.60 -6.39 -14.17
N GLN A 116 -16.53 -7.32 -13.96
CA GLN A 116 -16.24 -8.76 -13.94
C GLN A 116 -15.81 -9.26 -15.33
N ASN A 117 -16.51 -8.84 -16.39
CA ASN A 117 -16.22 -9.27 -17.75
C ASN A 117 -14.91 -8.69 -18.31
N SER A 118 -14.49 -7.50 -17.85
CA SER A 118 -13.25 -6.85 -18.29
C SER A 118 -12.07 -7.13 -17.36
N ASN A 119 -12.28 -7.81 -16.22
CA ASN A 119 -11.29 -7.99 -15.16
C ASN A 119 -10.65 -6.66 -14.71
N CYS A 120 -11.44 -5.58 -14.67
CA CYS A 120 -11.03 -4.27 -14.18
C CYS A 120 -11.75 -3.96 -12.88
N LYS A 121 -11.17 -3.10 -12.04
CA LYS A 121 -11.81 -2.71 -10.79
C LYS A 121 -13.07 -1.90 -11.09
N LEU A 122 -14.14 -2.10 -10.32
CA LEU A 122 -15.44 -1.43 -10.53
C LEU A 122 -15.33 0.09 -10.66
N HIS A 123 -14.50 0.72 -9.82
CA HIS A 123 -14.28 2.16 -9.85
C HIS A 123 -13.53 2.64 -11.10
N GLU A 124 -12.73 1.79 -11.75
CA GLU A 124 -12.09 2.09 -13.04
C GLU A 124 -13.13 2.08 -14.16
N VAL A 125 -14.05 1.12 -14.16
CA VAL A 125 -15.19 1.10 -15.10
C VAL A 125 -16.06 2.33 -14.93
N ALA A 126 -16.37 2.69 -13.69
CA ALA A 126 -17.15 3.89 -13.38
C ALA A 126 -16.44 5.17 -13.85
N ARG A 127 -15.13 5.27 -13.61
CA ARG A 127 -14.31 6.40 -14.05
C ARG A 127 -14.25 6.50 -15.57
N GLU A 128 -14.09 5.39 -16.27
CA GLU A 128 -14.11 5.36 -17.74
C GLU A 128 -15.46 5.90 -18.25
N LEU A 129 -16.57 5.36 -17.76
CA LEU A 129 -17.90 5.81 -18.14
C LEU A 129 -18.12 7.30 -17.85
N THR A 130 -17.65 7.78 -16.70
CA THR A 130 -17.80 9.19 -16.32
C THR A 130 -16.94 10.11 -17.19
N THR A 131 -15.77 9.65 -17.64
CA THR A 131 -14.83 10.45 -18.45
C THR A 131 -15.20 10.45 -19.92
N THR A 132 -15.58 9.29 -20.47
CA THR A 132 -15.81 9.10 -21.92
C THR A 132 -17.29 9.07 -22.29
N GLY A 133 -18.18 8.89 -21.32
CA GLY A 133 -19.61 8.65 -21.56
C GLY A 133 -19.91 7.28 -22.16
N ALA A 134 -18.94 6.36 -22.21
CA ALA A 134 -19.09 5.02 -22.75
C ALA A 134 -18.60 3.94 -21.76
N LEU A 135 -19.28 2.80 -21.73
CA LEU A 135 -18.80 1.63 -20.98
C LEU A 135 -17.63 0.99 -21.73
N LEU A 136 -16.69 0.39 -20.99
CA LEU A 136 -15.63 -0.43 -21.57
C LEU A 136 -16.25 -1.53 -22.45
N SER A 137 -16.08 -1.38 -23.75
CA SER A 137 -16.47 -2.40 -24.73
C SER A 137 -15.31 -3.38 -24.93
N ARG A 138 -15.64 -4.67 -24.93
CA ARG A 138 -14.73 -5.80 -25.19
C ARG A 138 -13.87 -5.52 -26.44
N ARG A 139 -12.56 -5.76 -26.37
CA ARG A 139 -11.74 -6.07 -27.55
C ARG A 139 -11.83 -7.57 -27.83
#